data_AF-A0A2S8FI91-F1
#
_entry.id   AF-A0A2S8FI91-F1
#
_cell.length_a   1.000
_cell.length_b   1.000
_cell.length_c   1.000
_cell.angle_alpha   90.00
_cell.angle_beta   90.00
_cell.angle_gamma   90.00
#
_symmetry.space_group_name_H-M   'P 1'
#
loop_
_entity.id
_entity.type
_entity.pdbx_description
1 polymer ?
#
loop_
_entity_poly.entity_id
_entity_poly.type
_entity_poly.pdbx_seq_one_letter_code
_entity_poly.pdbx_strand_id
1 'polypeptide(L)'
;MTDEEEQFDLSAMFAEDTGDDGGLSLDRLSATYAEALGGRASPFQEESPDPEKNEPEEESTAEAISRLAEEAVAEDPCELSPTTILEALLFVGNASNDKLTAEKAASVMRGVKPDEIDDLVAQLNRKYEAEGCPYEIAAVGNTYRMSLRNEFRPLREKFYGKVREAKLSQPAIDVLSLVAYNQGATREEVDEMRNKPSGPILTQLVRRRLLRMQPDPEEKRIKRYTTTERFLQLFGLTSLDDLPQPQSLDD
;
A
#
# COMPACT_ATOMS: atom_id res chain seq x y z
N MET A 1 55.95 -4.28 -5.09
CA MET A 1 55.57 -3.37 -3.99
C MET A 1 54.57 -2.40 -4.59
N THR A 2 53.38 -2.89 -4.93
CA THR A 2 52.19 -3.07 -4.07
C THR A 2 51.49 -1.74 -3.84
N ASP A 3 50.37 -1.64 -4.56
CA ASP A 3 49.23 -0.74 -4.36
C ASP A 3 48.80 -0.70 -2.90
N GLU A 4 48.23 0.43 -2.46
CA GLU A 4 47.23 0.42 -1.39
C GLU A 4 46.30 1.63 -1.56
N GLU A 5 45.04 1.30 -1.83
CA GLU A 5 43.90 2.19 -2.03
C GLU A 5 43.47 2.84 -0.70
N GLU A 6 43.09 4.12 -0.76
CA GLU A 6 42.59 4.88 0.39
C GLU A 6 41.23 4.35 0.88
N GLN A 7 41.21 3.78 2.08
CA GLN A 7 40.01 3.36 2.77
C GLN A 7 39.49 4.50 3.68
N PHE A 8 38.34 5.08 3.31
CA PHE A 8 37.65 6.09 4.11
C PHE A 8 37.03 5.46 5.37
N ASP A 9 37.52 5.84 6.56
CA ASP A 9 37.03 5.39 7.85
C ASP A 9 35.84 6.24 8.34
N LEU A 10 34.69 5.59 8.52
CA LEU A 10 33.42 6.16 8.98
C LEU A 10 33.31 6.25 10.52
N SER A 11 34.33 5.83 11.27
CA SER A 11 34.33 5.82 12.73
C SER A 11 34.38 7.21 13.38
N ALA A 12 34.84 8.23 12.66
CA ALA A 12 35.00 9.60 13.18
C ALA A 12 33.72 10.44 13.24
N MET A 13 32.60 9.97 12.65
CA MET A 13 31.35 10.75 12.61
C MET A 13 30.47 10.54 13.85
N PHE A 14 30.83 9.61 14.74
CA PHE A 14 30.07 9.27 15.95
C PHE A 14 30.81 9.63 17.26
N ALA A 15 31.93 10.34 17.18
CA ALA A 15 32.58 10.88 18.36
C ALA A 15 31.89 12.20 18.78
N GLU A 16 31.02 12.06 19.77
CA GLU A 16 30.62 13.07 20.77
C GLU A 16 30.23 14.47 20.26
N ASP A 17 28.92 14.68 20.04
CA ASP A 17 28.31 15.98 20.34
C ASP A 17 27.51 15.85 21.65
N THR A 18 28.08 16.40 22.72
CA THR A 18 27.47 16.52 24.03
C THR A 18 26.60 17.76 24.03
N GLY A 19 25.33 17.58 23.65
CA GLY A 19 24.28 18.58 23.76
C GLY A 19 23.41 18.36 25.00
N ASP A 20 23.55 19.26 25.97
CA ASP A 20 22.73 19.49 27.16
C ASP A 20 21.20 19.32 26.98
N ASP A 21 20.68 18.11 27.22
CA ASP A 21 19.27 17.85 27.50
C ASP A 21 19.08 17.60 29.00
N GLY A 22 19.29 18.63 29.82
CA GLY A 22 18.62 18.84 31.12
C GLY A 22 18.27 17.60 31.97
N GLY A 23 19.25 16.74 32.27
CA GLY A 23 19.15 15.75 33.36
C GLY A 23 18.00 14.75 33.28
N LEU A 24 17.62 14.32 32.07
CA LEU A 24 16.68 13.22 31.85
C LEU A 24 17.43 11.95 31.43
N SER A 25 17.96 11.22 32.42
CA SER A 25 18.45 9.86 32.16
C SER A 25 17.27 8.89 32.05
N LEU A 26 17.46 7.83 31.26
CA LEU A 26 16.54 6.71 31.13
C LEU A 26 16.21 6.09 32.49
N ASP A 27 17.18 6.11 33.40
CA ASP A 27 17.04 5.67 34.80
C ASP A 27 16.13 6.59 35.64
N ARG A 28 16.09 7.89 35.34
CA ARG A 28 15.19 8.83 36.03
C ARG A 28 13.75 8.69 35.54
N LEU A 29 13.57 8.39 34.26
CA LEU A 29 12.27 8.06 33.67
C LEU A 29 11.69 6.76 34.23
N SER A 30 12.52 5.73 34.40
CA SER A 30 12.08 4.46 35.00
C SER A 30 11.73 4.60 36.49
N ALA A 31 12.52 5.38 37.24
CA ALA A 31 12.27 5.66 38.66
C ALA A 31 10.97 6.45 38.88
N THR A 32 10.73 7.50 38.09
CA THR A 32 9.49 8.31 38.17
C THR A 32 8.25 7.51 37.79
N TYR A 33 8.35 6.61 36.82
CA TYR A 33 7.27 5.69 36.45
C TYR A 33 6.95 4.68 37.56
N ALA A 34 7.97 4.15 38.24
CA ALA A 34 7.79 3.22 39.36
C ALA A 34 7.13 3.88 40.59
N GLU A 35 7.48 5.14 40.88
CA GLU A 35 6.84 5.92 41.95
C GLU A 35 5.36 6.23 41.66
N ALA A 36 5.02 6.57 40.41
CA ALA A 36 3.65 6.88 40.00
C ALA A 36 2.69 5.67 40.10
N LEU A 37 3.20 4.45 40.03
CA LEU A 37 2.43 3.20 40.13
C LEU A 37 2.32 2.65 41.57
N GLY A 38 2.87 3.36 42.56
CA GLY A 38 2.71 3.02 43.97
C GLY A 38 3.26 1.64 44.36
N GLY A 39 4.33 1.20 43.69
CA GLY A 39 5.01 -0.07 44.03
C GLY A 39 4.29 -1.34 43.58
N ARG A 40 3.35 -1.28 42.64
CA ARG A 40 2.86 -2.48 41.95
C ARG A 40 3.83 -2.91 40.85
N ALA A 41 4.06 -4.21 40.76
CA ALA A 41 4.99 -4.84 39.82
C ALA A 41 4.73 -4.42 38.36
N SER A 42 5.81 -4.34 37.59
CA SER A 42 5.80 -4.00 36.17
C SER A 42 4.85 -4.94 35.40
N PRO A 43 4.01 -4.45 34.47
CA PRO A 43 3.16 -5.30 33.62
C PRO A 43 3.95 -6.25 32.70
N PHE A 44 5.27 -6.12 32.66
CA PHE A 44 6.18 -6.87 31.80
C PHE A 44 7.07 -7.87 32.57
N GLN A 45 6.77 -8.16 33.85
CA GLN A 45 7.37 -9.34 34.49
C GLN A 45 6.69 -10.59 33.94
N GLU A 46 7.30 -11.19 32.92
CA GLU A 46 6.97 -12.52 32.46
C GLU A 46 7.29 -13.52 33.59
N GLU A 47 6.24 -14.20 34.07
CA GLU A 47 6.38 -15.42 34.86
C GLU A 47 7.08 -16.47 33.99
N SER A 48 8.27 -16.90 34.40
CA SER A 48 8.93 -18.08 33.82
C SER A 48 8.09 -19.33 34.13
N PRO A 49 7.72 -20.16 33.14
CA PRO A 49 6.90 -21.35 33.40
C PRO A 49 7.72 -22.47 34.05
N ASP A 50 7.10 -23.11 35.04
CA ASP A 50 7.58 -24.25 35.83
C ASP A 50 7.77 -25.50 34.95
N PRO A 51 8.85 -26.29 35.11
CA PRO A 51 9.14 -27.40 34.20
C PRO A 51 8.60 -28.70 34.77
N GLU A 52 7.28 -28.91 34.86
CA GLU A 52 6.76 -30.26 35.05
C GLU A 52 5.26 -30.42 34.72
N LYS A 53 5.02 -31.31 33.74
CA LYS A 53 3.81 -32.10 33.42
C LYS A 53 2.85 -31.64 32.31
N ASN A 54 2.69 -32.60 31.38
CA ASN A 54 1.70 -32.82 30.33
C ASN A 54 1.97 -32.18 28.97
N GLU A 55 2.78 -32.87 28.17
CA GLU A 55 2.69 -32.85 26.70
C GLU A 55 1.68 -33.93 26.25
N PRO A 56 0.57 -33.57 25.61
CA PRO A 56 0.10 -34.34 24.47
C PRO A 56 1.01 -34.02 23.27
N GLU A 57 1.44 -35.05 22.56
CA GLU A 57 2.23 -34.97 21.32
C GLU A 57 1.46 -34.16 20.26
N GLU A 58 1.62 -32.84 20.26
CA GLU A 58 1.34 -32.00 19.11
C GLU A 58 2.61 -31.98 18.26
N GLU A 59 2.59 -32.77 17.19
CA GLU A 59 3.58 -32.70 16.13
C GLU A 59 3.73 -31.23 15.73
N SER A 60 4.91 -30.67 16.01
CA SER A 60 5.13 -29.25 15.82
C SER A 60 4.86 -28.93 14.35
N THR A 61 4.12 -27.86 14.09
CA THR A 61 3.97 -27.31 12.73
C THR A 61 5.32 -27.16 12.02
N ALA A 62 6.40 -26.95 12.77
CA ALA A 62 7.77 -26.94 12.26
C ALA A 62 8.24 -28.31 11.72
N GLU A 63 7.87 -29.43 12.34
CA GLU A 63 8.19 -30.78 11.85
C GLU A 63 7.35 -31.16 10.63
N ALA A 64 6.07 -30.77 10.58
CA ALA A 64 5.24 -30.93 9.39
C ALA A 64 5.78 -30.12 8.20
N ILE A 65 6.24 -28.88 8.44
CA ILE A 65 6.90 -28.02 7.45
C ILE A 65 8.26 -28.62 7.03
N SER A 66 9.02 -29.19 7.97
CA SER A 66 10.32 -29.80 7.69
C SER A 66 10.17 -31.07 6.83
N ARG A 67 9.16 -31.92 7.10
CA ARG A 67 8.89 -33.10 6.26
C ARG A 67 8.39 -32.73 4.87
N LEU A 68 7.55 -31.68 4.76
CA LEU A 68 7.15 -31.12 3.46
C LEU A 68 8.34 -30.52 2.69
N ALA A 69 9.33 -29.95 3.38
CA ALA A 69 10.55 -29.43 2.78
C ALA A 69 11.52 -30.54 2.34
N GLU A 70 11.59 -31.65 3.09
CA GLU A 70 12.41 -32.82 2.75
C GLU A 70 11.83 -33.61 1.57
N GLU A 71 10.49 -33.67 1.43
CA GLU A 71 9.81 -34.25 0.26
C GLU A 71 9.93 -33.37 -1.01
N ALA A 72 10.26 -32.08 -0.87
CA ALA A 72 10.36 -31.12 -1.97
C ALA A 72 11.73 -31.09 -2.67
N VAL A 73 12.70 -31.93 -2.29
CA VAL A 73 14.03 -32.01 -2.94
C VAL A 73 13.98 -32.86 -4.22
N ALA A 74 12.95 -32.67 -5.05
CA ALA A 74 12.85 -33.25 -6.38
C ALA A 74 12.98 -32.14 -7.43
N GLU A 75 14.07 -32.20 -8.20
CA GLU A 75 14.38 -31.50 -9.47
C GLU A 75 13.89 -30.05 -9.64
N ASP A 76 14.83 -29.11 -9.82
CA ASP A 76 14.59 -27.65 -9.98
C ASP A 76 13.33 -27.35 -10.83
N PRO A 77 12.17 -27.04 -10.21
CA PRO A 77 10.86 -27.16 -10.86
C PRO A 77 10.49 -25.98 -11.77
N CYS A 78 11.40 -25.02 -11.95
CA CYS A 78 11.12 -23.74 -12.61
C CYS A 78 11.87 -23.63 -13.95
N GLU A 79 11.49 -24.46 -14.93
CA GLU A 79 11.99 -24.29 -16.30
C GLU A 79 11.57 -22.92 -16.85
N LEU A 80 12.55 -22.21 -17.42
CA LEU A 80 12.35 -20.89 -18.02
C LEU A 80 11.56 -21.02 -19.33
N SER A 81 10.23 -20.98 -19.21
CA SER A 81 9.29 -20.95 -20.33
C SER A 81 8.65 -19.56 -20.50
N PRO A 82 8.11 -19.22 -21.68
CA PRO A 82 7.35 -17.99 -21.87
C PRO A 82 6.22 -17.83 -20.83
N THR A 83 5.53 -18.91 -20.46
CA THR A 83 4.50 -18.88 -19.42
C THR A 83 5.07 -18.55 -18.05
N THR A 84 6.20 -19.15 -17.66
CA THR A 84 6.85 -18.89 -16.36
C THR A 84 7.35 -17.44 -16.27
N ILE A 85 7.89 -16.91 -17.37
CA ILE A 85 8.35 -15.52 -17.44
C ILE A 85 7.17 -14.55 -17.32
N LEU A 86 6.08 -14.81 -18.05
CA LEU A 86 4.88 -13.98 -17.99
C LEU A 86 4.24 -13.99 -16.59
N GLU A 87 4.16 -15.15 -15.97
CA GLU A 87 3.73 -15.31 -14.58
C GLU A 87 4.59 -14.48 -13.63
N ALA A 88 5.92 -14.57 -13.74
CA ALA A 88 6.85 -13.77 -12.94
C ALA A 88 6.65 -12.26 -13.15
N LEU A 89 6.45 -11.81 -14.39
CA LEU A 89 6.17 -10.40 -14.70
C LEU A 89 4.87 -9.92 -14.07
N LEU A 90 3.81 -10.74 -14.12
CA LEU A 90 2.51 -10.42 -13.53
C LEU A 90 2.56 -10.44 -12.00
N PHE A 91 3.38 -11.31 -11.41
CA PHE A 91 3.59 -11.41 -9.97
C PHE A 91 4.35 -10.19 -9.42
N VAL A 92 5.45 -9.80 -10.08
CA VAL A 92 6.22 -8.60 -9.70
C VAL A 92 5.38 -7.33 -9.92
N GLY A 93 4.57 -7.30 -10.98
CA GLY A 93 3.73 -6.16 -11.31
C GLY A 93 4.56 -4.91 -11.64
N ASN A 94 4.05 -3.73 -11.27
CA ASN A 94 4.79 -2.48 -11.40
C ASN A 94 4.83 -1.70 -10.06
N ALA A 95 5.75 -0.74 -9.96
CA ALA A 95 5.92 0.08 -8.75
C ALA A 95 4.65 0.88 -8.34
N SER A 96 3.74 1.11 -9.28
CA SER A 96 2.45 1.78 -9.08
C SER A 96 1.27 0.82 -8.86
N ASN A 97 1.52 -0.50 -8.81
CA ASN A 97 0.54 -1.58 -8.81
C ASN A 97 -0.53 -1.49 -9.94
N ASP A 98 -0.14 -0.93 -11.09
CA ASP A 98 -1.00 -0.81 -12.27
C ASP A 98 -0.94 -2.06 -13.17
N LYS A 99 -1.85 -2.15 -14.13
CA LYS A 99 -1.99 -3.32 -15.03
C LYS A 99 -0.80 -3.42 -15.99
N LEU A 100 -0.39 -4.65 -16.32
CA LEU A 100 0.66 -4.93 -17.30
C LEU A 100 0.08 -4.90 -18.72
N THR A 101 0.64 -4.11 -19.63
CA THR A 101 0.23 -4.11 -21.05
C THR A 101 0.88 -5.25 -21.83
N ALA A 102 0.20 -5.79 -22.86
CA ALA A 102 0.78 -6.83 -23.73
C ALA A 102 2.10 -6.38 -24.37
N GLU A 103 2.14 -5.14 -24.85
CA GLU A 103 3.34 -4.54 -25.46
C GLU A 103 4.53 -4.55 -24.50
N LYS A 104 4.29 -4.20 -23.24
CA LYS A 104 5.34 -4.18 -22.22
C LYS A 104 5.79 -5.58 -21.87
N ALA A 105 4.87 -6.53 -21.72
CA ALA A 105 5.20 -7.94 -21.48
C ALA A 105 6.05 -8.51 -22.62
N ALA A 106 5.59 -8.36 -23.87
CA ALA A 106 6.29 -8.80 -25.06
C ALA A 106 7.67 -8.13 -25.22
N SER A 107 7.82 -6.86 -24.83
CA SER A 107 9.13 -6.16 -24.92
C SER A 107 10.21 -6.77 -24.02
N VAL A 108 9.81 -7.43 -22.93
CA VAL A 108 10.74 -8.09 -21.99
C VAL A 108 10.97 -9.55 -22.37
N MET A 109 10.02 -10.18 -23.07
CA MET A 109 10.06 -11.58 -23.46
C MET A 109 10.70 -11.76 -24.85
N ARG A 110 11.81 -12.49 -24.94
CA ARG A 110 12.43 -12.76 -26.24
C ARG A 110 11.55 -13.69 -27.09
N GLY A 111 11.24 -13.24 -28.31
CA GLY A 111 10.57 -14.05 -29.32
C GLY A 111 9.05 -14.16 -29.16
N VAL A 112 8.44 -13.37 -28.26
CA VAL A 112 6.99 -13.35 -28.04
C VAL A 112 6.42 -12.05 -28.61
N LYS A 113 5.35 -12.15 -29.38
CA LYS A 113 4.60 -11.01 -29.92
C LYS A 113 3.51 -10.58 -28.93
N PRO A 114 3.07 -9.31 -28.95
CA PRO A 114 1.97 -8.85 -28.11
C PRO A 114 0.70 -9.70 -28.26
N ASP A 115 0.38 -10.12 -29.48
CA ASP A 115 -0.81 -10.93 -29.79
C ASP A 115 -0.76 -12.34 -29.16
N GLU A 116 0.42 -12.85 -28.82
CA GLU A 116 0.60 -14.17 -28.20
C GLU A 116 0.40 -14.12 -26.67
N ILE A 117 0.35 -12.92 -26.07
CA ILE A 117 0.19 -12.77 -24.62
C ILE A 117 -1.19 -13.27 -24.18
N ASP A 118 -2.24 -13.05 -24.97
CA ASP A 118 -3.59 -13.55 -24.66
C ASP A 118 -3.62 -15.07 -24.54
N ASP A 119 -2.96 -15.77 -25.47
CA ASP A 119 -2.88 -17.23 -25.47
C ASP A 119 -2.09 -17.76 -24.27
N LEU A 120 -0.97 -17.11 -23.93
CA LEU A 120 -0.18 -17.46 -22.75
C LEU A 120 -0.95 -17.23 -21.44
N VAL A 121 -1.72 -16.14 -21.36
CA VAL A 121 -2.60 -15.86 -20.21
C VAL A 121 -3.70 -16.91 -20.10
N ALA A 122 -4.32 -17.29 -21.22
CA ALA A 122 -5.33 -18.33 -21.25
C ALA A 122 -4.76 -19.68 -20.80
N GLN A 123 -3.53 -20.01 -21.21
CA GLN A 123 -2.81 -21.21 -20.78
C GLN A 123 -2.54 -21.20 -19.27
N LEU A 124 -2.05 -20.09 -18.72
CA LEU A 124 -1.81 -19.93 -17.28
C LEU A 124 -3.09 -20.05 -16.48
N ASN A 125 -4.18 -19.40 -16.90
CA ASN A 125 -5.46 -19.49 -16.21
C ASN A 125 -6.02 -20.93 -16.19
N ARG A 126 -5.87 -21.70 -17.27
CA ARG A 126 -6.25 -23.13 -17.28
C ARG A 126 -5.41 -23.94 -16.30
N LYS A 127 -4.11 -23.67 -16.20
CA LYS A 127 -3.21 -24.31 -15.23
C LYS A 127 -3.65 -24.00 -13.80
N TYR A 128 -3.87 -22.71 -13.49
CA TYR A 128 -4.36 -22.28 -12.17
C TYR A 128 -5.70 -22.91 -11.81
N GLU A 129 -6.59 -23.10 -12.78
CA GLU A 129 -7.86 -23.77 -12.56
C GLU A 129 -7.71 -25.26 -12.29
N ALA A 130 -6.86 -25.96 -13.05
CA ALA A 130 -6.58 -27.37 -12.85
C ALA A 130 -5.91 -27.65 -11.49
N GLU A 131 -5.05 -26.74 -11.03
CA GLU A 131 -4.34 -26.83 -9.74
C GLU A 131 -5.16 -26.29 -8.55
N GLY A 132 -6.36 -25.74 -8.79
CA GLY A 132 -7.21 -25.19 -7.74
C GLY A 132 -6.63 -23.93 -7.08
N CYS A 133 -5.80 -23.16 -7.78
CA CYS A 133 -5.18 -21.96 -7.25
C CYS A 133 -6.24 -20.89 -6.93
N PRO A 134 -6.08 -20.12 -5.83
CA PRO A 134 -7.06 -19.11 -5.41
C PRO A 134 -7.01 -17.81 -6.22
N TYR A 135 -6.13 -17.72 -7.21
CA TYR A 135 -5.90 -16.55 -8.06
C TYR A 135 -6.11 -16.86 -9.55
N GLU A 136 -6.26 -15.80 -10.33
CA GLU A 136 -6.47 -15.81 -11.77
C GLU A 136 -5.87 -14.54 -12.38
N ILE A 137 -5.57 -14.56 -13.67
CA ILE A 137 -5.14 -13.40 -14.43
C ILE A 137 -6.37 -12.76 -15.08
N ALA A 138 -6.70 -11.55 -14.66
CA ALA A 138 -7.78 -10.76 -15.24
C ALA A 138 -7.26 -9.95 -16.44
N ALA A 139 -7.85 -10.17 -17.61
CA ALA A 139 -7.61 -9.38 -18.82
C ALA A 139 -8.69 -8.30 -18.98
N VAL A 140 -8.27 -7.04 -19.21
CA VAL A 140 -9.17 -5.92 -19.53
C VAL A 140 -8.59 -5.16 -20.72
N GLY A 141 -9.17 -5.36 -21.90
CA GLY A 141 -8.57 -4.89 -23.15
C GLY A 141 -7.17 -5.51 -23.32
N ASN A 142 -6.17 -4.69 -23.63
CA ASN A 142 -4.79 -5.13 -23.83
C ASN A 142 -3.94 -5.10 -22.54
N THR A 143 -4.58 -5.27 -21.38
CA THR A 143 -3.94 -5.17 -20.06
C THR A 143 -4.30 -6.35 -19.16
N TYR A 144 -3.33 -6.78 -18.35
CA TYR A 144 -3.41 -7.99 -17.54
C TYR A 144 -2.97 -7.72 -16.10
N ARG A 145 -3.56 -8.45 -15.16
CA ARG A 145 -3.17 -8.40 -13.75
C ARG A 145 -3.57 -9.69 -13.03
N MET A 146 -2.70 -10.22 -12.18
CA MET A 146 -3.07 -11.27 -11.24
C MET A 146 -4.05 -10.73 -10.18
N SER A 147 -5.14 -11.44 -9.98
CA SER A 147 -6.19 -11.10 -9.05
C SER A 147 -6.69 -12.34 -8.32
N LEU A 148 -7.21 -12.13 -7.13
CA LEU A 148 -7.84 -13.18 -6.35
C LEU A 148 -9.19 -13.56 -6.98
N ARG A 149 -9.48 -14.86 -7.10
CA ARG A 149 -10.77 -15.36 -7.57
C ARG A 149 -11.90 -14.82 -6.72
N ASN A 150 -13.09 -14.71 -7.32
CA ASN A 150 -14.26 -14.14 -6.66
C ASN A 150 -14.64 -14.84 -5.35
N GLU A 151 -14.48 -16.16 -5.29
CA GLU A 151 -14.76 -17.02 -4.12
C GLU A 151 -13.94 -16.62 -2.88
N PHE A 152 -12.70 -16.16 -3.09
CA PHE A 152 -11.78 -15.80 -2.02
C PHE A 152 -11.79 -14.30 -1.70
N ARG A 153 -12.57 -13.47 -2.43
CA ARG A 153 -12.71 -12.03 -2.13
C ARG A 153 -13.03 -11.70 -0.67
N PRO A 154 -13.86 -12.49 0.07
CA PRO A 154 -14.10 -12.24 1.48
C PRO A 154 -12.84 -12.30 2.35
N LEU A 155 -11.81 -13.07 1.97
CA LEU A 155 -10.53 -13.09 2.71
C LEU A 155 -9.81 -11.75 2.60
N ARG A 156 -9.84 -11.13 1.42
CA ARG A 156 -9.27 -9.79 1.21
C ARG A 156 -9.92 -8.76 2.15
N GLU A 157 -11.24 -8.84 2.34
CA GLU A 157 -11.99 -7.96 3.25
C GLU A 157 -11.74 -8.25 4.73
N LYS A 158 -11.28 -9.44 5.11
CA LYS A 158 -10.85 -9.71 6.48
C LYS A 158 -9.41 -9.28 6.70
N PHE A 159 -8.54 -9.51 5.72
CA PHE A 159 -7.11 -9.25 5.79
C PHE A 159 -6.78 -7.75 5.82
N TYR A 160 -7.34 -6.97 4.90
CA TYR A 160 -7.15 -5.51 4.87
C TYR A 160 -8.16 -4.77 5.76
N GLY A 161 -8.98 -5.50 6.52
CA GLY A 161 -10.29 -5.03 6.97
C GLY A 161 -11.21 -4.77 5.78
N LYS A 162 -12.52 -4.52 6.02
CA LYS A 162 -13.39 -3.97 4.97
C LYS A 162 -12.59 -2.86 4.35
N VAL A 163 -12.25 -2.95 3.07
CA VAL A 163 -11.63 -1.85 2.35
C VAL A 163 -12.64 -0.72 2.51
N ARG A 164 -12.41 0.10 3.53
CA ARG A 164 -13.03 1.38 3.67
C ARG A 164 -12.32 2.20 2.59
N GLU A 165 -12.63 1.91 1.33
CA GLU A 165 -13.25 2.93 0.50
C GLU A 165 -14.47 3.39 1.31
N ALA A 166 -14.20 4.14 2.38
CA ALA A 166 -15.22 4.62 3.26
C ALA A 166 -16.01 5.51 2.34
N LYS A 167 -17.16 5.03 1.88
CA LYS A 167 -18.08 5.78 1.05
C LYS A 167 -18.06 7.21 1.56
N LEU A 168 -17.71 8.14 0.68
CA LEU A 168 -17.68 9.53 1.07
C LEU A 168 -19.08 9.84 1.60
N SER A 169 -19.14 10.39 2.81
CA SER A 169 -20.42 10.86 3.34
C SER A 169 -20.94 11.97 2.41
N GLN A 170 -22.25 12.21 2.39
CA GLN A 170 -22.82 13.27 1.55
C GLN A 170 -22.08 14.62 1.74
N PRO A 171 -21.78 15.08 2.98
CA PRO A 171 -21.00 16.31 3.17
C PRO A 171 -19.59 16.28 2.55
N ALA A 172 -18.97 15.11 2.46
CA ALA A 172 -17.66 14.96 1.84
C ALA A 172 -17.73 14.96 0.31
N ILE A 173 -18.83 14.44 -0.26
CA ILE A 173 -19.12 14.55 -1.68
C ILE A 173 -19.36 16.02 -2.03
N ASP A 174 -20.20 16.73 -1.26
CA ASP A 174 -20.52 18.14 -1.51
C ASP A 174 -19.24 19.01 -1.54
N VAL A 175 -18.36 18.86 -0.54
CA VAL A 175 -17.08 19.58 -0.48
C VAL A 175 -16.15 19.17 -1.63
N LEU A 176 -16.07 17.88 -1.96
CA LEU A 176 -15.26 17.40 -3.07
C LEU A 176 -15.72 17.99 -4.40
N SER A 177 -17.04 18.05 -4.63
CA SER A 177 -17.63 18.65 -5.81
C SER A 177 -17.32 20.15 -5.90
N LEU A 178 -17.46 20.90 -4.80
CA LEU A 178 -17.13 22.33 -4.79
C LEU A 178 -15.67 22.57 -5.23
N VAL A 179 -14.72 21.79 -4.72
CA VAL A 179 -13.30 21.90 -5.11
C VAL A 179 -13.05 21.39 -6.53
N ALA A 180 -13.76 20.36 -6.99
CA ALA A 180 -13.61 19.83 -8.34
C ALA A 180 -14.02 20.84 -9.42
N TYR A 181 -15.11 21.58 -9.19
CA TYR A 181 -15.56 22.65 -10.09
C TYR A 181 -14.81 23.98 -9.89
N ASN A 182 -14.23 24.22 -8.70
CA ASN A 182 -13.47 25.41 -8.36
C ASN A 182 -12.03 25.03 -8.01
N GLN A 183 -11.28 24.61 -9.02
CA GLN A 183 -9.89 24.22 -8.85
C GLN A 183 -9.08 25.37 -8.24
N GLY A 184 -8.32 25.07 -7.19
CA GLY A 184 -7.51 26.07 -6.50
C GLY A 184 -8.26 26.86 -5.44
N ALA A 185 -9.46 26.43 -5.02
CA ALA A 185 -10.20 27.10 -3.95
C ALA A 185 -9.45 27.03 -2.59
N THR A 186 -9.55 28.10 -1.80
CA THR A 186 -9.07 28.17 -0.42
C THR A 186 -10.07 27.52 0.53
N ARG A 187 -9.64 27.24 1.76
CA ARG A 187 -10.56 26.73 2.80
C ARG A 187 -11.72 27.72 3.05
N GLU A 188 -11.42 29.00 3.08
CA GLU A 188 -12.38 30.07 3.39
C GLU A 188 -13.43 30.17 2.29
N GLU A 189 -13.01 30.17 1.03
CA GLU A 189 -13.92 30.16 -0.14
C GLU A 189 -14.85 28.93 -0.10
N VAL A 190 -14.33 27.74 0.20
CA VAL A 190 -15.16 26.53 0.31
C VAL A 190 -16.15 26.61 1.48
N ASP A 191 -15.74 27.18 2.61
CA ASP A 191 -16.59 27.37 3.79
C ASP A 191 -17.72 28.37 3.49
N GLU A 192 -17.43 29.44 2.73
CA GLU A 192 -18.41 30.43 2.24
C GLU A 192 -19.41 29.81 1.26
N MET A 193 -18.94 29.12 0.22
CA MET A 193 -19.82 28.46 -0.77
C MET A 193 -20.77 27.44 -0.11
N ARG A 194 -20.29 26.73 0.92
CA ARG A 194 -21.08 25.73 1.66
C ARG A 194 -21.89 26.32 2.81
N ASN A 195 -21.65 27.58 3.18
CA ASN A 195 -22.18 28.26 4.38
C ASN A 195 -21.91 27.50 5.69
N LYS A 196 -20.93 26.60 5.74
CA LYS A 196 -20.60 25.72 6.88
C LYS A 196 -19.12 25.33 6.88
N PRO A 197 -18.51 25.09 8.05
CA PRO A 197 -17.09 24.73 8.13
C PRO A 197 -16.80 23.37 7.50
N SER A 198 -15.75 23.33 6.68
CA SER A 198 -15.34 22.20 5.82
C SER A 198 -13.91 21.73 6.10
N GLY A 199 -13.17 22.41 6.98
CA GLY A 199 -11.77 22.10 7.34
C GLY A 199 -11.48 20.61 7.66
N PRO A 200 -12.27 19.94 8.53
CA PRO A 200 -12.07 18.50 8.80
C PRO A 200 -12.26 17.63 7.56
N ILE A 201 -13.24 17.97 6.72
CA ILE A 201 -13.57 17.25 5.48
C ILE A 201 -12.45 17.44 4.44
N LEU A 202 -11.98 18.66 4.24
CA LEU A 202 -10.83 18.96 3.37
C LEU A 202 -9.60 18.17 3.82
N THR A 203 -9.31 18.15 5.12
CA THR A 203 -8.19 17.37 5.68
C THR A 203 -8.35 15.87 5.42
N GLN A 204 -9.57 15.35 5.59
CA GLN A 204 -9.90 13.96 5.27
C GLN A 204 -9.72 13.64 3.78
N LEU A 205 -10.18 14.52 2.88
CA LEU A 205 -10.06 14.34 1.43
C LEU A 205 -8.60 14.38 0.96
N VAL A 206 -7.77 15.23 1.58
CA VAL A 206 -6.31 15.26 1.34
C VAL A 206 -5.63 13.98 1.82
N ARG A 207 -5.95 13.51 3.03
CA ARG A 207 -5.41 12.22 3.54
C ARG A 207 -5.77 11.04 2.64
N ARG A 208 -6.95 11.09 2.01
CA ARG A 208 -7.42 10.10 1.02
C ARG A 208 -6.83 10.30 -0.36
N ARG A 209 -5.96 11.29 -0.57
CA ARG A 209 -5.36 11.64 -1.85
C ARG A 209 -6.39 11.97 -2.93
N LEU A 210 -7.61 12.37 -2.58
CA LEU A 210 -8.61 12.85 -3.54
C LEU A 210 -8.40 14.33 -3.86
N LEU A 211 -7.90 15.08 -2.87
CA LEU A 211 -7.43 16.44 -3.01
C LEU A 211 -5.94 16.52 -2.70
N ARG A 212 -5.26 17.51 -3.26
CA ARG A 212 -3.93 17.97 -2.89
C ARG A 212 -4.05 19.40 -2.38
N MET A 213 -3.22 19.73 -1.40
CA MET A 213 -3.10 21.07 -0.84
C MET A 213 -1.77 21.67 -1.28
N GLN A 214 -1.81 22.85 -1.89
CA GLN A 214 -0.63 23.57 -2.37
C GLN A 214 -0.61 24.99 -1.76
N PRO A 215 0.56 25.55 -1.41
CA PRO A 215 0.64 26.94 -0.99
C PRO A 215 0.23 27.85 -2.15
N ASP A 216 -0.40 28.97 -1.83
CA ASP A 216 -0.72 29.99 -2.83
C ASP A 216 0.57 30.60 -3.41
N PRO A 217 0.65 30.81 -4.74
CA PRO A 217 1.84 31.34 -5.39
C PRO A 217 2.18 32.78 -4.98
N GLU A 218 1.18 33.60 -4.66
CA GLU A 218 1.34 35.00 -4.24
C GLU A 218 1.46 35.09 -2.71
N GLU A 219 0.65 34.32 -1.99
CA GLU A 219 0.59 34.34 -0.53
C GLU A 219 0.86 32.97 0.12
N LYS A 220 2.13 32.62 0.33
CA LYS A 220 2.57 31.32 0.87
C LYS A 220 1.89 30.83 2.17
N ARG A 221 1.22 31.71 2.92
CA ARG A 221 0.45 31.36 4.14
C ARG A 221 -0.91 30.75 3.81
N ILE A 222 -1.50 31.15 2.69
CA ILE A 222 -2.78 30.64 2.20
C ILE A 222 -2.54 29.32 1.48
N LYS A 223 -3.48 28.39 1.63
CA LYS A 223 -3.41 27.06 1.02
C LYS A 223 -4.60 26.87 0.09
N ARG A 224 -4.31 26.44 -1.13
CA ARG A 224 -5.28 26.11 -2.17
C ARG A 224 -5.44 24.61 -2.30
N TYR A 225 -6.66 24.17 -2.60
CA TYR A 225 -7.00 22.77 -2.79
C TYR A 225 -7.30 22.48 -4.27
N THR A 226 -6.76 21.38 -4.78
CA THR A 226 -6.99 20.91 -6.15
C THR A 226 -7.28 19.41 -6.13
N THR A 227 -8.01 18.90 -7.12
CA THR A 227 -8.19 17.45 -7.28
C THR A 227 -6.89 16.77 -7.75
N THR A 228 -6.81 15.45 -7.59
CA THR A 228 -5.64 14.64 -7.97
C THR A 228 -5.95 13.66 -9.10
N GLU A 229 -4.94 12.97 -9.62
CA GLU A 229 -5.14 11.85 -10.57
C GLU A 229 -6.01 10.74 -9.99
N ARG A 230 -5.93 10.48 -8.67
CA ARG A 230 -6.78 9.49 -7.99
C ARG A 230 -8.26 9.86 -8.10
N PHE A 231 -8.60 11.15 -8.09
CA PHE A 231 -9.97 11.59 -8.33
C PHE A 231 -10.43 11.18 -9.74
N LEU A 232 -9.64 11.48 -10.77
CA LEU A 232 -9.95 11.12 -12.17
C LEU A 232 -10.16 9.61 -12.32
N GLN A 233 -9.25 8.81 -11.77
CA GLN A 233 -9.35 7.34 -11.80
C GLN A 233 -10.62 6.82 -11.10
N LEU A 234 -10.99 7.40 -9.96
CA LEU A 234 -12.16 6.98 -9.19
C LEU A 234 -13.47 7.32 -9.91
N PHE A 235 -13.53 8.44 -10.62
CA PHE A 235 -14.69 8.88 -11.38
C PHE A 235 -14.68 8.45 -12.86
N GLY A 236 -13.64 7.74 -13.30
CA GLY A 236 -13.52 7.25 -14.69
C GLY A 236 -13.35 8.38 -15.71
N LEU A 237 -12.77 9.51 -15.30
CA LEU A 237 -12.54 10.68 -16.14
C LEU A 237 -11.13 10.65 -16.73
N THR A 238 -10.96 11.16 -17.96
CA THR A 238 -9.63 11.29 -18.57
C THR A 238 -9.04 12.65 -18.20
N SER A 239 -9.88 13.68 -18.08
CA SER A 239 -9.51 15.03 -17.69
C SER A 239 -10.57 15.68 -16.80
N LEU A 240 -10.25 16.84 -16.22
CA LEU A 240 -11.25 17.63 -15.47
C LEU A 240 -12.29 18.27 -16.38
N ASP A 241 -11.99 18.41 -17.68
CA ASP A 241 -12.93 18.96 -18.67
C ASP A 241 -14.09 18.01 -18.98
N ASP A 242 -13.93 16.72 -18.63
CA ASP A 242 -14.97 15.69 -18.74
C ASP A 242 -16.03 15.81 -17.63
N LEU A 243 -15.87 16.75 -16.68
CA LEU A 243 -16.86 16.99 -15.65
C LEU A 243 -18.18 17.50 -16.27
N PRO A 244 -19.34 17.02 -15.79
CA PRO A 244 -20.63 17.52 -16.25
C PRO A 244 -20.71 19.03 -16.11
N GLN A 245 -21.13 19.76 -17.14
CA GLN A 245 -21.36 21.19 -16.98
C GLN A 245 -22.41 21.41 -15.89
N PRO A 246 -22.19 22.34 -14.94
CA PRO A 246 -23.19 22.67 -13.95
C PRO A 246 -24.41 23.21 -14.72
N GLN A 247 -25.50 22.45 -14.75
CA GLN A 247 -26.74 22.91 -15.36
C GLN A 247 -27.15 24.21 -14.66
N SER A 248 -27.30 25.28 -15.43
CA SER A 248 -27.94 26.51 -14.99
C SER A 248 -29.30 26.14 -14.40
N LEU A 249 -29.47 26.31 -13.09
CA LEU A 249 -30.75 26.21 -12.41
C LEU A 249 -31.56 27.48 -12.77
N ASP A 250 -32.02 27.54 -14.01
CA ASP A 250 -33.05 28.48 -14.45
C ASP A 250 -34.36 27.69 -14.54
N ASP A 251 -35.11 27.68 -13.44
CA ASP A 251 -36.58 27.52 -13.38
C ASP A 251 -37.10 28.22 -12.11
#